data_AF-A0A537SCC5-F1
#
_entry.id   AF-A0A537SCC5-F1
#
_cell.length_a   1.000
_cell.length_b   1.000
_cell.length_c   1.000
_cell.angle_alpha   90.00
_cell.angle_beta   90.00
_cell.angle_gamma   90.00
#
_symmetry.space_group_name_H-M   'P 1'
#
loop_
_entity.id
_entity.type
_entity.pdbx_description
1 polymer ?
#
loop_
_entity_poly.entity_id
_entity_poly.type
_entity_poly.pdbx_seq_one_letter_code
_entity_poly.pdbx_strand_id
1 'polypeptide(L)'
;MANILVAGGAGYIGSHTCLDLFNKGFVPIVYDNLSNGHAEFVQWGPLEVGDIRDRDKLDEVFRKHNPVAVVHFAAAIEVGESVRDPAGYYDNNVSGTITLLRAAQAAGIDKVVFSSTCATYGMPTSIPIKESHAQIPINPYGRSKLIIEQILWDLDVYQGFRCMILRYFNAAGADPLGRIGEWHSPETHAIPIAIEAALGRRPYFEVLGTDYDTRDGTCVRDFVHVLDLADAHTRAIEHLLADGASQAVNLGTGHGTTVKELLQAVQHVIGKGL
;
A
#
# COMPACT_ATOMS: atom_id res chain seq x y z
N MET A 1 5.50 -24.98 -4.12
CA MET A 1 5.06 -23.66 -3.63
C MET A 1 4.98 -22.74 -4.83
N ALA A 2 3.93 -21.91 -4.92
CA ALA A 2 3.74 -21.03 -6.07
C ALA A 2 4.45 -19.69 -5.82
N ASN A 3 5.10 -19.17 -6.87
CA ASN A 3 5.85 -17.92 -6.79
C ASN A 3 4.91 -16.73 -6.99
N ILE A 4 5.02 -15.70 -6.16
CA ILE A 4 4.21 -14.47 -6.25
C ILE A 4 5.17 -13.31 -6.40
N LEU A 5 5.08 -12.56 -7.49
CA LEU A 5 5.90 -11.35 -7.65
C LEU A 5 5.33 -10.26 -6.75
N VAL A 6 6.14 -9.71 -5.85
CA VAL A 6 5.76 -8.60 -4.98
C VAL A 6 6.55 -7.36 -5.38
N ALA A 7 5.96 -6.55 -6.26
CA ALA A 7 6.53 -5.27 -6.68
C ALA A 7 6.40 -4.26 -5.54
N GLY A 8 7.51 -3.66 -5.08
CA GLY A 8 7.52 -2.84 -3.86
C GLY A 8 7.59 -3.67 -2.57
N GLY A 9 8.02 -4.93 -2.66
CA GLY A 9 8.06 -5.87 -1.54
C GLY A 9 9.11 -5.56 -0.47
N ALA A 10 10.05 -4.64 -0.72
CA ALA A 10 11.02 -4.20 0.29
C ALA A 10 10.50 -3.01 1.12
N GLY A 11 9.32 -2.48 0.80
CA GLY A 11 8.67 -1.42 1.56
C GLY A 11 7.91 -1.90 2.80
N TYR A 12 7.27 -0.97 3.50
CA TYR A 12 6.54 -1.24 4.74
C TYR A 12 5.44 -2.30 4.58
N ILE A 13 4.39 -2.04 3.80
CA ILE A 13 3.29 -3.00 3.64
C ILE A 13 3.75 -4.25 2.86
N GLY A 14 4.56 -4.04 1.82
CA GLY A 14 5.04 -5.12 0.96
C GLY A 14 5.81 -6.21 1.70
N SER A 15 6.68 -5.83 2.64
CA SER A 15 7.44 -6.79 3.44
C SER A 15 6.55 -7.60 4.39
N HIS A 16 5.52 -6.99 4.99
CA HIS A 16 4.55 -7.71 5.81
C HIS A 16 3.70 -8.67 4.98
N THR A 17 3.34 -8.30 3.75
CA THR A 17 2.69 -9.22 2.81
C THR A 17 3.61 -10.36 2.40
N CYS A 18 4.91 -10.12 2.22
CA CYS A 18 5.87 -11.20 1.95
C CYS A 18 5.95 -12.21 3.12
N LEU A 19 5.94 -11.73 4.37
CA LEU A 19 5.86 -12.58 5.57
C LEU A 19 4.59 -13.43 5.56
N ASP A 20 3.42 -12.83 5.31
CA ASP A 20 2.15 -13.57 5.33
C ASP A 20 2.07 -14.60 4.19
N LEU A 21 2.49 -14.22 2.97
CA LEU A 21 2.60 -15.12 1.82
C LEU A 21 3.48 -16.34 2.13
N PHE A 22 4.65 -16.12 2.73
CA PHE A 22 5.57 -17.19 3.13
C PHE A 22 4.95 -18.12 4.15
N ASN A 23 4.28 -17.57 5.18
CA ASN A 23 3.61 -18.37 6.20
C ASN A 23 2.46 -19.22 5.62
N LYS A 24 1.85 -18.78 4.51
CA LYS A 24 0.80 -19.51 3.78
C LYS A 24 1.34 -20.41 2.66
N GLY A 25 2.66 -20.60 2.55
CA GLY A 25 3.28 -21.55 1.64
C GLY A 25 3.47 -21.04 0.20
N PHE A 26 3.39 -19.73 -0.02
CA PHE A 26 3.84 -19.09 -1.25
C PHE A 26 5.33 -18.71 -1.15
N VAL A 27 5.96 -18.46 -2.30
CA VAL A 27 7.31 -17.90 -2.36
C VAL A 27 7.22 -16.45 -2.86
N PRO A 28 7.37 -15.45 -1.99
CA PRO A 28 7.38 -14.05 -2.42
C PRO A 28 8.68 -13.74 -3.17
N ILE A 29 8.56 -13.30 -4.42
CA ILE A 29 9.68 -12.81 -5.24
C ILE A 29 9.63 -11.29 -5.16
N VAL A 30 10.51 -10.69 -4.36
CA VAL A 30 10.51 -9.23 -4.19
C VAL A 30 11.15 -8.57 -5.41
N TYR A 31 10.45 -7.61 -6.01
CA TYR A 31 10.97 -6.75 -7.05
C TYR A 31 10.90 -5.30 -6.58
N ASP A 32 12.04 -4.65 -6.37
CA ASP A 32 12.09 -3.33 -5.73
C ASP A 32 13.31 -2.54 -6.21
N ASN A 33 13.19 -1.22 -6.35
CA ASN A 33 14.32 -0.35 -6.69
C ASN A 33 15.03 0.22 -5.46
N LEU A 34 14.53 -0.10 -4.26
CA LEU A 34 15.05 0.34 -2.95
C LEU A 34 15.07 1.87 -2.78
N SER A 35 14.25 2.59 -3.54
CA SER A 35 14.15 4.06 -3.43
C SER A 35 13.62 4.50 -2.06
N ASN A 36 12.68 3.74 -1.49
CA ASN A 36 12.17 3.93 -0.12
C ASN A 36 11.97 2.57 0.62
N GLY A 37 12.35 1.46 -0.02
CA GLY A 37 12.34 0.12 0.56
C GLY A 37 13.73 -0.29 1.06
N HIS A 38 13.78 -1.32 1.91
CA HIS A 38 15.01 -1.76 2.58
C HIS A 38 15.29 -3.23 2.26
N ALA A 39 16.49 -3.54 1.78
CA ALA A 39 16.86 -4.92 1.43
C ALA A 39 16.78 -5.85 2.67
N GLU A 40 17.00 -5.30 3.85
CA GLU A 40 16.91 -5.95 5.17
C GLU A 40 15.50 -6.48 5.48
N PHE A 41 14.47 -5.93 4.85
CA PHE A 41 13.09 -6.39 5.00
C PHE A 41 12.76 -7.60 4.12
N VAL A 42 13.66 -7.98 3.21
CA VAL A 42 13.47 -9.11 2.30
C VAL A 42 14.02 -10.38 2.93
N GLN A 43 13.21 -11.00 3.81
CA GLN A 43 13.63 -12.15 4.62
C GLN A 43 13.05 -13.50 4.15
N TRP A 44 12.04 -13.48 3.28
CA TRP A 44 11.20 -14.66 2.99
C TRP A 44 11.26 -15.15 1.53
N GLY A 45 12.13 -14.56 0.72
CA GLY A 45 12.30 -14.93 -0.67
C GLY A 45 13.39 -14.11 -1.36
N PRO A 46 13.61 -14.32 -2.66
CA PRO A 46 14.64 -13.60 -3.40
C PRO A 46 14.28 -12.13 -3.59
N LEU A 47 15.31 -11.28 -3.59
CA LEU A 47 15.26 -9.89 -4.01
C LEU A 47 15.80 -9.75 -5.44
N GLU A 48 15.01 -9.16 -6.31
CA GLU A 48 15.42 -8.65 -7.61
C GLU A 48 15.39 -7.13 -7.58
N VAL A 49 16.57 -6.51 -7.65
CA VAL A 49 16.66 -5.04 -7.66
C VAL A 49 16.36 -4.53 -9.07
N GLY A 50 15.35 -3.65 -9.19
CA GLY A 50 14.92 -3.10 -10.47
C GLY A 50 13.76 -2.12 -10.35
N ASP A 51 13.60 -1.28 -11.36
CA ASP A 51 12.51 -0.30 -11.44
C ASP A 51 11.37 -0.85 -12.29
N ILE A 52 10.11 -0.68 -11.86
CA ILE A 52 8.95 -1.18 -12.61
C ILE A 52 8.80 -0.55 -14.01
N ARG A 53 9.51 0.54 -14.29
CA ARG A 53 9.62 1.15 -15.62
C ARG A 53 10.64 0.46 -16.53
N ASP A 54 11.53 -0.39 -15.98
CA ASP A 54 12.50 -1.18 -16.72
C ASP A 54 11.87 -2.47 -17.25
N ARG A 55 11.43 -2.40 -18.51
CA ARG A 55 10.76 -3.50 -19.18
C ARG A 55 11.66 -4.73 -19.34
N ASP A 56 12.93 -4.55 -19.68
CA ASP A 56 13.84 -5.65 -19.97
C ASP A 56 14.17 -6.43 -18.70
N LYS A 57 14.41 -5.71 -17.59
CA LYS A 57 14.64 -6.33 -16.28
C LYS A 57 13.39 -7.05 -15.77
N LEU A 58 12.19 -6.48 -15.96
CA LEU A 58 10.95 -7.19 -15.62
C LEU A 58 10.81 -8.49 -16.42
N ASP A 59 11.02 -8.47 -17.73
CA ASP A 59 10.92 -9.67 -18.58
C ASP A 59 11.94 -10.75 -18.18
N GLU A 60 13.15 -10.36 -17.75
CA GLU A 60 14.13 -11.27 -17.15
C GLU A 60 13.59 -11.92 -15.87
N VAL A 61 13.07 -11.12 -14.94
CA VAL A 61 12.58 -11.58 -13.63
C VAL A 61 11.37 -12.49 -13.78
N PHE A 62 10.40 -12.13 -14.62
CA PHE A 62 9.24 -12.98 -14.92
C PHE A 62 9.67 -14.33 -15.51
N ARG A 63 10.64 -14.35 -16.43
CA ARG A 63 11.16 -15.61 -17.01
C ARG A 63 11.91 -16.44 -15.99
N LYS A 64 12.72 -15.80 -15.14
CA LYS A 64 13.55 -16.47 -14.13
C LYS A 64 12.71 -17.14 -13.06
N HIS A 65 11.70 -16.43 -12.55
CA HIS A 65 10.94 -16.88 -11.38
C HIS A 65 9.58 -17.48 -11.72
N ASN A 66 9.05 -17.25 -12.92
CA ASN A 66 7.75 -17.79 -13.36
C ASN A 66 6.63 -17.64 -12.29
N PRO A 67 6.38 -16.41 -11.80
CA PRO A 67 5.35 -16.17 -10.78
C PRO A 67 3.97 -16.53 -11.34
N VAL A 68 3.01 -16.88 -10.48
CA VAL A 68 1.62 -17.18 -10.90
C VAL A 68 0.67 -15.99 -10.76
N ALA A 69 1.09 -14.95 -10.04
CA ALA A 69 0.36 -13.71 -9.83
C ALA A 69 1.32 -12.59 -9.38
N VAL A 70 0.83 -11.35 -9.43
CA VAL A 70 1.55 -10.15 -8.98
C VAL A 70 0.81 -9.49 -7.82
N VAL A 71 1.55 -9.04 -6.80
CA VAL A 71 1.07 -8.06 -5.82
C VAL A 71 1.83 -6.76 -6.07
N HIS A 72 1.10 -5.66 -6.28
CA HIS A 72 1.67 -4.38 -6.70
C HIS A 72 1.56 -3.31 -5.61
N PHE A 73 2.68 -3.06 -4.93
CA PHE A 73 2.88 -1.99 -3.96
C PHE A 73 3.77 -0.86 -4.47
N ALA A 74 4.51 -1.05 -5.57
CA ALA A 74 5.51 -0.11 -6.07
C ALA A 74 4.88 1.20 -6.56
N ALA A 75 4.78 2.18 -5.68
CA ALA A 75 4.22 3.50 -5.97
C ALA A 75 4.86 4.56 -5.06
N ALA A 76 4.96 5.79 -5.57
CA ALA A 76 5.16 6.97 -4.76
C ALA A 76 3.84 7.29 -4.03
N ILE A 77 3.93 7.59 -2.73
CA ILE A 77 2.76 7.68 -1.84
C ILE A 77 2.57 9.05 -1.18
N GLU A 78 3.58 9.91 -1.18
CA GLU A 78 3.58 11.17 -0.44
C GLU A 78 2.66 12.21 -1.08
N VAL A 79 1.49 12.43 -0.49
CA VAL A 79 0.48 13.36 -1.01
C VAL A 79 1.07 14.77 -1.24
N GLY A 80 1.83 15.29 -0.28
CA GLY A 80 2.41 16.64 -0.38
C GLY A 80 3.47 16.75 -1.47
N GLU A 81 4.23 15.68 -1.74
CA GLU A 81 5.18 15.64 -2.84
C GLU A 81 4.45 15.54 -4.18
N SER A 82 3.37 14.76 -4.27
CA SER A 82 2.58 14.61 -5.50
C SER A 82 2.03 15.93 -6.05
N VAL A 83 1.76 16.89 -5.16
CA VAL A 83 1.32 18.25 -5.54
C VAL A 83 2.49 19.08 -6.08
N ARG A 84 3.71 18.87 -5.56
CA ARG A 84 4.92 19.57 -5.99
C ARG A 84 5.48 19.01 -7.30
N ASP A 85 5.46 17.68 -7.46
CA ASP A 85 5.88 16.99 -8.68
C ASP A 85 4.81 16.00 -9.17
N PRO A 86 3.74 16.50 -9.81
CA PRO A 86 2.69 15.64 -10.35
C PRO A 86 3.21 14.73 -11.47
N ALA A 87 4.16 15.20 -12.28
CA ALA A 87 4.67 14.45 -13.43
C ALA A 87 5.44 13.20 -12.96
N GLY A 88 6.30 13.33 -11.95
CA GLY A 88 7.01 12.20 -11.35
C GLY A 88 6.06 11.14 -10.78
N TYR A 89 4.94 11.56 -10.17
CA TYR A 89 3.92 10.64 -9.67
C TYR A 89 3.20 9.88 -10.78
N TYR A 90 2.87 10.55 -11.89
CA TYR A 90 2.27 9.85 -13.03
C TYR A 90 3.26 8.92 -13.73
N ASP A 91 4.53 9.33 -13.88
CA ASP A 91 5.56 8.49 -14.48
C ASP A 91 5.81 7.22 -13.66
N ASN A 92 6.04 7.37 -12.35
CA ASN A 92 6.27 6.22 -11.48
C ASN A 92 5.00 5.35 -11.33
N ASN A 93 3.88 5.97 -10.93
CA ASN A 93 2.71 5.18 -10.55
C ASN A 93 1.95 4.69 -11.79
N VAL A 94 1.70 5.53 -12.79
CA VAL A 94 0.89 5.11 -13.96
C VAL A 94 1.77 4.43 -15.00
N SER A 95 2.80 5.10 -15.52
CA SER A 95 3.64 4.51 -16.58
C SER A 95 4.36 3.25 -16.08
N GLY A 96 4.92 3.28 -14.86
CA GLY A 96 5.52 2.12 -14.22
C GLY A 96 4.54 0.95 -14.07
N THR A 97 3.30 1.20 -13.66
CA THR A 97 2.28 0.13 -13.58
C THR A 97 1.95 -0.43 -14.95
N ILE A 98 1.82 0.41 -15.99
CA ILE A 98 1.58 -0.07 -17.36
C ILE A 98 2.70 -1.00 -17.81
N THR A 99 3.96 -0.63 -17.54
CA THR A 99 5.12 -1.47 -17.88
C THR A 99 5.09 -2.82 -17.13
N LEU A 100 4.84 -2.80 -15.82
CA LEU A 100 4.70 -4.01 -15.00
C LEU A 100 3.60 -4.94 -15.53
N LEU A 101 2.40 -4.41 -15.79
CA LEU A 101 1.26 -5.19 -16.27
C LEU A 101 1.54 -5.78 -17.66
N ARG A 102 2.16 -5.03 -18.56
CA ARG A 102 2.54 -5.53 -19.89
C ARG A 102 3.63 -6.60 -19.83
N ALA A 103 4.54 -6.54 -18.87
CA ALA A 103 5.53 -7.59 -18.65
C ALA A 103 4.86 -8.86 -18.10
N ALA A 104 3.96 -8.71 -17.12
CA ALA A 104 3.16 -9.81 -16.57
C ALA A 104 2.38 -10.54 -17.67
N GLN A 105 1.66 -9.79 -18.52
CA GLN A 105 0.91 -10.37 -19.64
C GLN A 105 1.78 -11.10 -20.65
N ALA A 106 2.94 -10.53 -20.99
CA ALA A 106 3.88 -11.17 -21.91
C ALA A 106 4.45 -12.48 -21.35
N ALA A 107 4.52 -12.60 -20.02
CA ALA A 107 4.88 -13.83 -19.31
C ALA A 107 3.69 -14.79 -19.09
N GLY A 108 2.49 -14.46 -19.60
CA GLY A 108 1.29 -15.28 -19.45
C GLY A 108 0.60 -15.14 -18.08
N ILE A 109 0.92 -14.09 -17.32
CA ILE A 109 0.33 -13.82 -16.01
C ILE A 109 -0.85 -12.88 -16.18
N ASP A 110 -1.97 -13.25 -15.59
CA ASP A 110 -3.28 -12.62 -15.76
C ASP A 110 -3.96 -12.25 -14.44
N LYS A 111 -3.23 -12.28 -13.32
CA LYS A 111 -3.75 -12.04 -11.97
C LYS A 111 -2.91 -11.00 -11.23
N VAL A 112 -3.56 -9.95 -10.73
CA VAL A 112 -2.91 -8.92 -9.90
C VAL A 112 -3.72 -8.55 -8.66
N VAL A 113 -3.05 -8.39 -7.54
CA VAL A 113 -3.57 -7.66 -6.39
C VAL A 113 -2.93 -6.28 -6.37
N PHE A 114 -3.75 -5.24 -6.44
CA PHE A 114 -3.29 -3.86 -6.48
C PHE A 114 -3.57 -3.15 -5.16
N SER A 115 -2.50 -2.61 -4.57
CA SER A 115 -2.54 -1.70 -3.44
C SER A 115 -3.03 -0.32 -3.89
N SER A 116 -4.32 -0.07 -3.73
CA SER A 116 -4.94 1.23 -3.99
C SER A 116 -5.07 2.04 -2.69
N THR A 117 -5.89 3.08 -2.71
CA THR A 117 -6.05 4.03 -1.60
C THR A 117 -7.47 4.58 -1.54
N CYS A 118 -7.95 4.86 -0.33
CA CYS A 118 -9.17 5.62 -0.13
C CYS A 118 -9.04 7.09 -0.57
N ALA A 119 -7.82 7.60 -0.85
CA ALA A 119 -7.64 8.93 -1.45
C ALA A 119 -8.27 9.04 -2.85
N THR A 120 -8.61 7.92 -3.49
CA THR A 120 -9.39 7.89 -4.74
C THR A 120 -10.80 8.45 -4.55
N TYR A 121 -11.39 8.35 -3.35
CA TYR A 121 -12.73 8.89 -3.07
C TYR A 121 -12.75 10.42 -2.98
N GLY A 122 -11.64 11.05 -2.59
CA GLY A 122 -11.59 12.49 -2.34
C GLY A 122 -12.33 12.90 -1.08
N MET A 123 -13.12 13.97 -1.18
CA MET A 123 -13.91 14.47 -0.04
C MET A 123 -15.16 13.59 0.16
N PRO A 124 -15.34 12.95 1.33
CA PRO A 124 -16.50 12.10 1.58
C PRO A 124 -17.79 12.91 1.66
N THR A 125 -18.85 12.38 1.08
CA THR A 125 -20.23 12.89 1.24
C THR A 125 -21.01 12.13 2.31
N SER A 126 -20.52 10.95 2.71
CA SER A 126 -21.06 10.14 3.79
C SER A 126 -19.94 9.31 4.46
N ILE A 127 -20.14 9.00 5.74
CA ILE A 127 -19.23 8.18 6.55
C ILE A 127 -20.08 7.09 7.24
N PRO A 128 -19.69 5.81 7.21
CA PRO A 128 -18.47 5.26 6.59
C PRO A 128 -18.50 5.30 5.05
N ILE A 129 -17.32 5.42 4.43
CA ILE A 129 -17.18 5.42 2.97
C ILE A 129 -17.36 3.98 2.46
N LYS A 130 -18.39 3.77 1.64
CA LYS A 130 -18.63 2.49 0.94
C LYS A 130 -17.96 2.51 -0.43
N GLU A 131 -17.76 1.34 -1.02
CA GLU A 131 -17.15 1.16 -2.34
C GLU A 131 -17.96 1.81 -3.48
N SER A 132 -19.26 2.01 -3.26
CA SER A 132 -20.15 2.72 -4.18
C SER A 132 -20.00 4.25 -4.14
N HIS A 133 -19.16 4.78 -3.25
CA HIS A 133 -18.90 6.22 -3.18
C HIS A 133 -18.17 6.70 -4.45
N ALA A 134 -18.53 7.90 -4.92
CA ALA A 134 -17.87 8.50 -6.06
C ALA A 134 -16.36 8.67 -5.82
N GLN A 135 -15.55 8.39 -6.84
CA GLN A 135 -14.09 8.55 -6.80
C GLN A 135 -13.68 9.87 -7.45
N ILE A 136 -13.51 10.92 -6.62
CA ILE A 136 -13.17 12.28 -7.06
C ILE A 136 -11.89 12.75 -6.34
N PRO A 137 -10.71 12.23 -6.71
CA PRO A 137 -9.47 12.51 -5.99
C PRO A 137 -9.05 13.98 -6.11
N ILE A 138 -8.64 14.55 -4.98
CA ILE A 138 -8.28 15.97 -4.83
C ILE A 138 -6.78 16.26 -4.98
N ASN A 139 -5.95 15.23 -5.19
CA ASN A 139 -4.51 15.37 -5.36
C ASN A 139 -3.96 14.40 -6.44
N PRO A 140 -2.75 14.65 -6.98
CA PRO A 140 -2.16 13.80 -8.03
C PRO A 140 -1.91 12.36 -7.60
N TYR A 141 -1.51 12.09 -6.34
CA TYR A 141 -1.37 10.73 -5.81
C TYR A 141 -2.67 9.93 -5.93
N GLY A 142 -3.78 10.41 -5.36
CA GLY A 142 -5.08 9.75 -5.43
C GLY A 142 -5.58 9.60 -6.87
N ARG A 143 -5.29 10.59 -7.74
CA ARG A 143 -5.62 10.51 -9.16
C ARG A 143 -4.81 9.45 -9.88
N SER A 144 -3.53 9.30 -9.59
CA SER A 144 -2.69 8.25 -10.17
C SER A 144 -3.20 6.85 -9.81
N LYS A 145 -3.61 6.64 -8.56
CA LYS A 145 -4.21 5.37 -8.11
C LYS A 145 -5.54 5.09 -8.79
N LEU A 146 -6.42 6.09 -8.94
CA LEU A 146 -7.69 5.92 -9.67
C LEU A 146 -7.47 5.56 -11.15
N ILE A 147 -6.48 6.18 -11.82
CA ILE A 147 -6.14 5.84 -13.21
C ILE A 147 -5.70 4.38 -13.32
N ILE A 148 -4.91 3.88 -12.36
CA ILE A 148 -4.50 2.47 -12.34
C ILE A 148 -5.71 1.55 -12.15
N GLU A 149 -6.64 1.89 -11.25
CA GLU A 149 -7.88 1.11 -11.10
C GLU A 149 -8.66 1.03 -12.42
N GLN A 150 -8.78 2.14 -13.16
CA GLN A 150 -9.45 2.18 -14.46
C GLN A 150 -8.74 1.28 -15.49
N ILE A 151 -7.41 1.34 -15.55
CA ILE A 151 -6.60 0.47 -16.41
C ILE A 151 -6.87 -1.01 -16.08
N LEU A 152 -6.89 -1.38 -14.80
CA LEU A 152 -7.13 -2.75 -14.37
C LEU A 152 -8.53 -3.24 -14.75
N TRP A 153 -9.56 -2.40 -14.62
CA TRP A 153 -10.90 -2.73 -15.08
C TRP A 153 -10.97 -2.94 -16.60
N ASP A 154 -10.28 -2.10 -17.39
CA ASP A 154 -10.21 -2.29 -18.83
C ASP A 154 -9.50 -3.61 -19.20
N LEU A 155 -8.41 -3.96 -18.50
CA LEU A 155 -7.70 -5.21 -18.73
C LEU A 155 -8.53 -6.44 -18.34
N ASP A 156 -9.32 -6.38 -17.26
CA ASP A 156 -10.26 -7.45 -16.90
C ASP A 156 -11.32 -7.64 -18.00
N VAL A 157 -12.01 -6.55 -18.38
CA VAL A 157 -13.11 -6.58 -19.35
C VAL A 157 -12.66 -7.04 -20.74
N TYR A 158 -11.53 -6.53 -21.23
CA TYR A 158 -11.12 -6.73 -22.62
C TYR A 158 -10.07 -7.82 -22.81
N GLN A 159 -9.38 -8.24 -21.74
CA GLN A 159 -8.25 -9.17 -21.83
C GLN A 159 -8.29 -10.29 -20.78
N GLY A 160 -9.32 -10.34 -19.93
CA GLY A 160 -9.47 -11.38 -18.90
C GLY A 160 -8.43 -11.28 -17.78
N PHE A 161 -7.78 -10.12 -17.62
CA PHE A 161 -6.77 -9.90 -16.60
C PHE A 161 -7.44 -9.62 -15.25
N ARG A 162 -7.52 -10.63 -14.39
CA ARG A 162 -8.22 -10.55 -13.11
C ARG A 162 -7.48 -9.68 -12.10
N CYS A 163 -8.24 -8.85 -11.38
CA CYS A 163 -7.67 -7.94 -10.39
C CYS A 163 -8.44 -7.90 -9.07
N MET A 164 -7.70 -7.83 -7.96
CA MET A 164 -8.25 -7.38 -6.67
C MET A 164 -7.68 -6.01 -6.34
N ILE A 165 -8.55 -5.02 -6.19
CA ILE A 165 -8.19 -3.64 -5.88
C ILE A 165 -8.49 -3.40 -4.40
N LEU A 166 -7.46 -3.16 -3.61
CA LEU A 166 -7.58 -3.02 -2.15
C LEU A 166 -7.39 -1.54 -1.78
N ARG A 167 -8.46 -0.90 -1.32
CA ARG A 167 -8.49 0.53 -0.97
C ARG A 167 -8.42 0.71 0.54
N TYR A 168 -7.37 1.32 1.06
CA TYR A 168 -7.25 1.58 2.50
C TYR A 168 -6.79 3.00 2.79
N PHE A 169 -6.97 3.40 4.06
CA PHE A 169 -6.58 4.70 4.56
C PHE A 169 -5.14 4.70 5.08
N ASN A 170 -4.94 4.44 6.37
CA ASN A 170 -3.62 4.53 7.01
C ASN A 170 -3.21 3.15 7.53
N ALA A 171 -2.10 2.63 7.01
CA ALA A 171 -1.46 1.45 7.58
C ALA A 171 -0.76 1.82 8.90
N ALA A 172 -0.79 0.93 9.88
CA ALA A 172 -0.20 1.15 11.20
C ALA A 172 0.32 -0.15 11.82
N GLY A 173 1.22 -0.05 12.81
CA GLY A 173 1.76 -1.20 13.52
C GLY A 173 3.04 -1.75 12.90
N ALA A 174 3.40 -2.98 13.28
CA ALA A 174 4.60 -3.66 12.81
C ALA A 174 4.48 -5.16 13.08
N ASP A 175 5.47 -5.93 12.62
CA ASP A 175 5.65 -7.31 13.06
C ASP A 175 5.93 -7.35 14.58
N PRO A 176 5.16 -8.11 15.38
CA PRO A 176 5.34 -8.19 16.84
C PRO A 176 6.72 -8.71 17.28
N LEU A 177 7.43 -9.43 16.40
CA LEU A 177 8.79 -9.89 16.66
C LEU A 177 9.86 -8.83 16.30
N GLY A 178 9.46 -7.68 15.77
CA GLY A 178 10.35 -6.57 15.41
C GLY A 178 11.26 -6.87 14.21
N ARG A 179 10.92 -7.86 13.37
CA ARG A 179 11.76 -8.22 12.20
C ARG A 179 11.64 -7.22 11.06
N ILE A 180 10.46 -6.61 10.93
CA ILE A 180 10.11 -5.59 9.93
C ILE A 180 9.13 -4.59 10.57
N GLY A 181 9.08 -3.39 10.02
CA GLY A 181 8.23 -2.31 10.52
C GLY A 181 8.18 -1.17 9.53
N GLU A 182 7.61 -0.04 9.94
CA GLU A 182 7.60 1.16 9.14
C GLU A 182 8.95 1.87 9.22
N TRP A 183 9.55 2.16 8.05
CA TRP A 183 10.80 2.91 7.95
C TRP A 183 10.79 3.74 6.66
N HIS A 184 10.43 5.02 6.78
CA HIS A 184 10.47 5.99 5.69
C HIS A 184 11.48 7.11 5.96
N SER A 185 11.99 7.73 4.90
CA SER A 185 12.85 8.91 5.00
C SER A 185 12.50 9.93 3.91
N PRO A 186 11.87 11.07 4.24
CA PRO A 186 11.38 11.46 5.57
C PRO A 186 10.14 10.65 5.99
N GLU A 187 9.90 10.56 7.30
CA GLU A 187 8.66 10.01 7.84
C GLU A 187 7.57 11.09 7.89
N THR A 188 6.38 10.76 7.37
CA THR A 188 5.24 11.68 7.20
C THR A 188 3.95 11.18 7.87
N HIS A 189 3.91 9.93 8.32
CA HIS A 189 2.73 9.32 8.91
C HIS A 189 2.58 9.66 10.41
N ALA A 190 1.33 9.81 10.84
CA ALA A 190 1.00 10.35 12.16
C ALA A 190 1.50 9.48 13.32
N ILE A 191 1.39 8.15 13.23
CA ILE A 191 1.77 7.25 14.33
C ILE A 191 3.29 7.24 14.55
N PRO A 192 4.14 7.01 13.53
CA PRO A 192 5.59 7.13 13.68
C PRO A 192 6.03 8.50 14.21
N ILE A 193 5.51 9.60 13.67
CA ILE A 193 5.84 10.96 14.13
C ILE A 193 5.45 11.16 15.61
N ALA A 194 4.28 10.65 16.04
CA ALA A 194 3.87 10.70 17.44
C ALA A 194 4.81 9.89 18.34
N ILE A 195 5.21 8.69 17.91
CA ILE A 195 6.17 7.87 18.65
C ILE A 195 7.54 8.57 18.75
N GLU A 196 8.03 9.15 17.66
CA GLU A 196 9.28 9.92 17.65
C GLU A 196 9.25 11.09 18.64
N ALA A 197 8.15 11.84 18.68
CA ALA A 197 7.96 12.94 19.62
C ALA A 197 7.96 12.45 21.07
N ALA A 198 7.21 11.39 21.39
CA ALA A 198 7.17 10.82 22.75
C ALA A 198 8.53 10.26 23.21
N LEU A 199 9.34 9.78 22.27
CA LEU A 199 10.70 9.31 22.53
C LEU A 199 11.74 10.44 22.58
N GLY A 200 11.35 11.69 22.31
CA GLY A 200 12.26 12.84 22.25
C GLY A 200 13.18 12.85 21.03
N ARG A 201 12.89 12.04 20.01
CA ARG A 201 13.60 12.02 18.71
C ARG A 201 13.15 13.14 17.78
N ARG A 202 11.97 13.69 18.04
CA ARG A 202 11.40 14.86 17.39
C ARG A 202 10.99 15.88 18.47
N PRO A 203 11.14 17.21 18.22
CA PRO A 203 10.82 18.21 19.24
C PRO A 203 9.35 18.25 19.67
N TYR A 204 8.42 18.02 18.75
CA TYR A 204 6.98 18.04 19.00
C TYR A 204 6.22 17.29 17.91
N PHE A 205 4.96 16.93 18.20
CA PHE A 205 3.95 16.54 17.23
C PHE A 205 3.04 17.74 16.92
N GLU A 206 2.92 18.13 15.66
CA GLU A 206 2.05 19.25 15.27
C GLU A 206 0.62 18.77 15.01
N VAL A 207 -0.35 19.31 15.76
CA VAL A 207 -1.78 19.05 15.53
C VAL A 207 -2.34 20.11 14.59
N LEU A 208 -2.62 19.71 13.34
CA LEU A 208 -3.19 20.59 12.33
C LEU A 208 -4.72 20.61 12.44
N GLY A 209 -5.24 21.64 13.10
CA GLY A 209 -6.67 21.90 13.27
C GLY A 209 -7.26 21.25 14.52
N THR A 210 -8.03 22.04 15.27
CA THR A 210 -8.65 21.67 16.56
C THR A 210 -10.10 22.12 16.67
N ASP A 211 -10.68 22.53 15.55
CA ASP A 211 -12.00 23.14 15.39
C ASP A 211 -12.87 22.40 14.34
N TYR A 212 -12.52 21.16 14.00
CA TYR A 212 -13.36 20.31 13.16
C TYR A 212 -14.64 19.91 13.88
N ASP A 213 -15.70 19.61 13.11
CA ASP A 213 -16.94 19.02 13.62
C ASP A 213 -16.74 17.53 13.94
N THR A 214 -15.92 17.26 14.96
CA THR A 214 -15.58 15.93 15.47
C THR A 214 -15.62 15.94 16.99
N ARG A 215 -15.65 14.76 17.61
CA ARG A 215 -15.85 14.60 19.05
C ARG A 215 -14.83 15.30 19.96
N ASP A 216 -13.66 15.69 19.45
CA ASP A 216 -12.64 16.42 20.21
C ASP A 216 -12.00 17.59 19.44
N GLY A 217 -12.64 17.98 18.33
CA GLY A 217 -12.17 19.05 17.44
C GLY A 217 -11.04 18.66 16.50
N THR A 218 -10.43 17.47 16.63
CA THR A 218 -9.31 17.05 15.78
C THR A 218 -9.73 16.11 14.65
N CYS A 219 -8.91 16.01 13.61
CA CYS A 219 -9.16 15.15 12.45
C CYS A 219 -9.40 13.68 12.86
N VAL A 220 -10.38 13.03 12.22
CA VAL A 220 -10.66 11.58 12.37
C VAL A 220 -10.09 10.83 11.17
N ARG A 221 -9.41 9.71 11.41
CA ARG A 221 -8.85 8.82 10.39
C ARG A 221 -9.05 7.36 10.77
N ASP A 222 -9.16 6.47 9.79
CA ASP A 222 -9.16 5.01 10.01
C ASP A 222 -7.70 4.50 9.92
N PHE A 223 -7.28 3.75 10.93
CA PHE A 223 -5.96 3.12 11.03
C PHE A 223 -6.14 1.62 11.08
N VAL A 224 -5.55 0.91 10.14
CA VAL A 224 -5.63 -0.55 10.02
C VAL A 224 -4.27 -1.16 10.27
N HIS A 225 -4.21 -2.25 11.04
CA HIS A 225 -2.96 -2.90 11.34
C HIS A 225 -2.33 -3.48 10.06
N VAL A 226 -1.03 -3.32 9.88
CA VAL A 226 -0.31 -3.75 8.66
C VAL A 226 -0.37 -5.26 8.46
N LEU A 227 -0.47 -6.04 9.54
CA LEU A 227 -0.71 -7.50 9.45
C LEU A 227 -2.11 -7.84 8.93
N ASP A 228 -3.14 -7.05 9.25
CA ASP A 228 -4.49 -7.26 8.70
C ASP A 228 -4.50 -6.90 7.21
N LEU A 229 -3.76 -5.85 6.82
CA LEU A 229 -3.53 -5.53 5.41
C LEU A 229 -2.79 -6.67 4.70
N ALA A 230 -1.75 -7.22 5.31
CA ALA A 230 -0.98 -8.33 4.75
C ALA A 230 -1.87 -9.57 4.52
N ASP A 231 -2.67 -9.95 5.51
CA ASP A 231 -3.66 -11.05 5.39
C ASP A 231 -4.63 -10.80 4.23
N ALA A 232 -5.18 -9.59 4.14
CA ALA A 232 -6.11 -9.23 3.08
C ALA A 232 -5.50 -9.33 1.67
N HIS A 233 -4.22 -8.93 1.50
CA HIS A 233 -3.52 -9.08 0.21
C HIS A 233 -3.29 -10.54 -0.14
N THR A 234 -2.91 -11.38 0.82
CA THR A 234 -2.72 -12.81 0.56
C THR A 234 -4.04 -13.50 0.24
N ARG A 235 -5.12 -13.17 0.95
CA ARG A 235 -6.47 -13.70 0.66
C ARG A 235 -6.98 -13.25 -0.70
N ALA A 236 -6.62 -12.03 -1.13
CA ALA A 236 -6.90 -11.55 -2.47
C ALA A 236 -6.15 -12.37 -3.53
N ILE A 237 -4.90 -12.78 -3.27
CA ILE A 237 -4.15 -13.70 -4.15
C ILE A 237 -4.85 -15.07 -4.18
N GLU A 238 -5.20 -15.65 -3.03
CA GLU A 238 -5.89 -16.94 -2.94
C GLU A 238 -7.22 -16.92 -3.71
N HIS A 239 -8.00 -15.84 -3.58
CA HIS A 239 -9.24 -15.63 -4.31
C HIS A 239 -9.02 -15.65 -5.83
N LEU A 240 -8.02 -14.92 -6.34
CA LEU A 240 -7.71 -14.89 -7.77
C LEU A 240 -7.18 -16.24 -8.28
N LEU A 241 -6.39 -16.95 -7.48
CA LEU A 241 -5.89 -18.29 -7.82
C LEU A 241 -6.99 -19.37 -7.80
N ALA A 242 -8.09 -19.12 -7.09
CA ALA A 242 -9.30 -19.93 -7.10
C ALA A 242 -10.32 -19.48 -8.17
N ASP A 243 -9.86 -18.78 -9.22
CA ASP A 243 -10.66 -18.25 -10.33
C ASP A 243 -11.76 -17.26 -9.89
N GLY A 244 -11.56 -16.59 -8.77
CA GLY A 244 -12.43 -15.55 -8.27
C GLY A 244 -12.52 -14.35 -9.23
N ALA A 245 -13.71 -13.74 -9.30
CA ALA A 245 -13.94 -12.55 -10.11
C ALA A 245 -13.21 -11.32 -9.56
N SER A 246 -12.86 -10.38 -10.45
CA SER A 246 -12.26 -9.10 -10.09
C SER A 246 -13.16 -8.27 -9.18
N GLN A 247 -12.59 -7.65 -8.14
CA GLN A 247 -13.33 -6.82 -7.18
C GLN A 247 -12.49 -5.65 -6.68
N ALA A 248 -13.15 -4.56 -6.29
CA ALA A 248 -12.57 -3.50 -5.48
C ALA A 248 -13.24 -3.48 -4.11
N VAL A 249 -12.44 -3.48 -3.04
CA VAL A 249 -12.94 -3.51 -1.65
C VAL A 249 -12.17 -2.53 -0.77
N ASN A 250 -12.87 -1.96 0.20
CA ASN A 250 -12.26 -1.15 1.25
C ASN A 250 -11.67 -2.06 2.34
N LEU A 251 -10.46 -1.73 2.80
CA LEU A 251 -9.85 -2.33 3.98
C LEU A 251 -9.70 -1.24 5.04
N GLY A 252 -10.30 -1.47 6.19
CA GLY A 252 -10.32 -0.54 7.32
C GLY A 252 -11.01 -1.18 8.51
N THR A 253 -10.90 -0.55 9.67
CA THR A 253 -11.57 -1.01 10.89
C THR A 253 -13.05 -0.61 10.91
N GLY A 254 -13.43 0.39 10.11
CA GLY A 254 -14.75 1.01 10.19
C GLY A 254 -14.92 1.94 11.39
N HIS A 255 -13.88 2.07 12.23
CA HIS A 255 -13.87 2.91 13.42
C HIS A 255 -12.80 3.99 13.28
N GLY A 256 -13.23 5.23 13.09
CA GLY A 256 -12.31 6.37 12.99
C GLY A 256 -11.72 6.76 14.34
N THR A 257 -10.41 6.95 14.40
CA THR A 257 -9.64 7.46 15.54
C THR A 257 -9.33 8.94 15.34
N THR A 258 -9.49 9.76 16.38
CA THR A 258 -9.09 11.17 16.32
C THR A 258 -7.58 11.32 16.52
N VAL A 259 -7.01 12.47 16.12
CA VAL A 259 -5.60 12.77 16.41
C VAL A 259 -5.33 12.75 17.91
N LYS A 260 -6.20 13.33 18.74
CA LYS A 260 -6.01 13.30 20.20
C LYS A 260 -6.06 11.89 20.79
N GLU A 261 -6.96 11.04 20.34
CA GLU A 261 -7.00 9.63 20.78
C GLU A 261 -5.74 8.87 20.38
N LEU A 262 -5.22 9.09 19.17
CA LEU A 262 -3.95 8.54 18.72
C LEU A 262 -2.81 8.95 19.67
N LEU A 263 -2.72 10.25 19.99
CA LEU A 263 -1.68 10.77 20.89
C LEU A 263 -1.82 10.18 22.31
N GLN A 264 -3.05 10.05 22.82
CA GLN A 264 -3.32 9.40 24.10
C GLN A 264 -2.90 7.93 24.11
N ALA A 265 -3.18 7.19 23.04
CA ALA A 265 -2.78 5.80 22.90
C ALA A 265 -1.24 5.65 22.91
N VAL A 266 -0.54 6.51 22.18
CA VAL A 266 0.94 6.55 22.16
C VAL A 266 1.50 6.86 23.55
N GLN A 267 0.97 7.88 24.24
CA GLN A 267 1.39 8.23 25.60
C GLN A 267 1.17 7.08 26.59
N HIS A 268 0.02 6.41 26.50
CA HIS A 268 -0.32 5.29 27.35
C HIS A 268 0.66 4.13 27.17
N VAL A 269 0.98 3.77 25.93
CA VAL A 269 1.90 2.67 25.61
C VAL A 269 3.35 2.99 26.02
N ILE A 270 3.82 4.21 25.79
CA ILE A 270 5.20 4.61 26.10
C ILE A 270 5.39 4.93 27.59
N GLY A 271 4.32 5.30 28.30
CA GLY A 271 4.38 5.73 29.69
C GLY A 271 5.02 7.11 29.90
N LYS A 272 5.08 7.95 28.84
CA LYS A 272 5.62 9.32 28.87
C LYS A 272 4.65 10.28 28.17
N GLY A 273 4.69 11.55 28.59
CA GLY A 273 3.94 12.63 27.93
C GLY A 273 4.52 12.98 26.55
N LEU A 274 3.66 13.55 25.70
CA LEU A 274 4.01 14.16 24.40
C LEU A 274 4.12 15.67 24.55
#